data_AF-A0A963KIR9-F1
#
_entry.id   AF-A0A963KIR9-F1
#
_cell.length_a   1.000
_cell.length_b   1.000
_cell.length_c   1.000
_cell.angle_alpha   90.00
_cell.angle_beta   90.00
_cell.angle_gamma   90.00
#
_symmetry.space_group_name_H-M   'P 1'
#
loop_
_entity.id
_entity.type
_entity.pdbx_description
1 polymer ?
#
loop_
_entity_poly.entity_id
_entity_poly.type
_entity_poly.pdbx_seq_one_letter_code
_entity_poly.pdbx_strand_id
1 'polypeptide(L)' 'MPDPKREATVTARCALAGVTLIPSTDDRDRRVYIVSRWAMCRQLDSLEAVEQWLEMVTGKAVEAAAA' A
#
# COMPACT_ATOMS: atom_id res chain seq x y z
N MET A 1 5.99 -13.75 5.78
CA MET A 1 4.92 -12.90 6.37
C MET A 1 5.48 -11.49 6.49
N PRO A 2 4.77 -10.42 6.08
CA PRO A 2 5.29 -9.05 6.14
C PRO A 2 5.49 -8.59 7.58
N ASP A 3 6.43 -7.67 7.81
CA ASP A 3 6.64 -7.02 9.11
C ASP A 3 5.37 -6.26 9.53
N PRO A 4 4.72 -6.62 10.67
CA PRO A 4 3.51 -5.95 11.14
C PRO A 4 3.69 -4.44 11.34
N LYS A 5 4.89 -4.00 11.73
CA LYS A 5 5.18 -2.57 11.91
C LYS A 5 5.15 -1.84 10.58
N ARG A 6 5.76 -2.42 9.55
CA ARG A 6 5.76 -1.87 8.18
C ARG A 6 4.34 -1.81 7.62
N GLU A 7 3.54 -2.86 7.77
CA GLU A 7 2.14 -2.87 7.32
C GLU A 7 1.30 -1.78 8.00
N ALA A 8 1.49 -1.58 9.32
CA ALA A 8 0.84 -0.50 10.06
C ALA A 8 1.24 0.89 9.54
N THR A 9 2.54 1.11 9.27
CA THR A 9 3.03 2.37 8.69
C THR A 9 2.43 2.65 7.32
N VAL A 10 2.41 1.66 6.42
CA VAL A 10 1.84 1.81 5.08
C VAL A 10 0.33 2.07 5.15
N THR A 11 -0.38 1.39 6.05
CA THR A 11 -1.81 1.61 6.30
C THR A 11 -2.07 3.06 6.73
N ALA A 12 -1.29 3.59 7.67
CA ALA A 12 -1.40 4.98 8.10
C ALA A 12 -1.13 5.98 6.96
N ARG A 13 -0.12 5.73 6.13
CA ARG A 13 0.17 6.54 4.94
C ARG A 13 -0.98 6.50 3.93
N CYS A 14 -1.58 5.35 3.69
CA CYS A 14 -2.76 5.22 2.83
C CYS A 14 -3.93 6.05 3.36
N ALA A 15 -4.22 5.95 4.66
CA ALA A 15 -5.30 6.71 5.29
C ALA A 15 -5.11 8.23 5.15
N LEU A 16 -3.89 8.74 5.33
CA LEU A 16 -3.56 10.16 5.12
C LEU A 16 -3.79 10.63 3.67
N ALA A 17 -3.73 9.71 2.70
CA ALA A 17 -4.00 9.98 1.28
C ALA A 17 -5.48 9.76 0.89
N GLY A 18 -6.35 9.40 1.84
CA GLY A 18 -7.73 9.02 1.58
C GLY A 18 -7.86 7.68 0.85
N VAL A 19 -6.88 6.78 1.02
CA VAL A 19 -6.84 5.44 0.46
C VAL A 19 -7.10 4.42 1.56
N THR A 20 -7.98 3.45 1.30
CA THR A 20 -8.16 2.28 2.16
C THR A 20 -7.24 1.16 1.67
N LEU A 21 -6.41 0.62 2.57
CA LEU A 21 -5.60 -0.56 2.33
C LEU A 21 -6.30 -1.78 2.94
N ILE A 22 -6.55 -2.80 2.13
CA ILE A 22 -7.19 -4.05 2.54
C ILE A 22 -6.22 -5.19 2.25
N PRO A 23 -5.53 -5.71 3.27
CA PRO A 23 -4.73 -6.91 3.11
C PRO A 23 -5.66 -8.11 2.88
N SER A 24 -5.37 -8.91 1.85
CA SER A 24 -6.18 -10.06 1.46
C SER A 24 -5.28 -11.24 1.04
N THR A 25 -5.90 -12.37 0.76
CA THR A 25 -5.25 -13.56 0.22
C THR A 25 -5.95 -13.90 -1.10
N ASP A 26 -5.18 -14.13 -2.17
CA ASP A 26 -5.74 -14.54 -3.47
C ASP A 26 -6.12 -16.03 -3.50
N ASP A 27 -6.77 -16.48 -4.57
CA ASP A 27 -7.20 -17.88 -4.73
C ASP A 27 -6.03 -18.88 -4.79
N ARG A 28 -4.79 -18.39 -4.84
CA ARG A 28 -3.55 -19.19 -4.85
C ARG A 28 -2.82 -19.13 -3.51
N ASP A 29 -3.51 -18.71 -2.46
CA ASP A 29 -2.99 -18.55 -1.10
C ASP A 29 -1.83 -17.54 -0.99
N ARG A 30 -1.75 -16.56 -1.90
CA ARG A 30 -0.73 -15.51 -1.88
C ARG A 30 -1.28 -14.26 -1.21
N ARG A 31 -0.46 -13.65 -0.35
CA ARG A 31 -0.76 -12.34 0.24
C ARG A 31 -0.83 -11.28 -0.86
N VAL A 32 -1.93 -10.54 -0.88
CA VAL A 32 -2.16 -9.42 -1.79
C VAL A 32 -2.70 -8.21 -1.02
N TYR A 33 -2.60 -7.05 -1.62
CA TYR A 33 -3.01 -5.77 -1.04
C TYR A 33 -3.96 -5.07 -1.99
N ILE A 34 -5.19 -4.85 -1.56
CA ILE A 34 -6.18 -4.10 -2.31
C ILE A 34 -6.14 -2.66 -1.80
N VAL A 35 -5.78 -1.73 -2.69
CA VAL A 35 -5.90 -0.29 -2.43
C VAL A 35 -7.18 0.23 -3.05
N SER A 36 -7.95 1.02 -2.31
CA SER A 36 -9.19 1.63 -2.78
C SER A 36 -9.20 3.13 -2.50
N ARG A 37 -9.55 3.92 -3.51
CA ARG A 37 -9.74 5.37 -3.42
C ARG A 37 -10.95 5.77 -4.27
N TRP A 38 -12.01 6.22 -3.60
CA TRP A 38 -13.29 6.56 -4.23
C TRP A 38 -13.83 5.41 -5.09
N ALA A 39 -13.86 5.55 -6.42
CA ALA A 39 -14.32 4.53 -7.36
C ALA A 39 -13.19 3.70 -8.00
N MET A 40 -11.94 3.91 -7.58
CA MET A 40 -10.78 3.14 -8.07
C MET A 40 -10.38 2.09 -7.04
N CYS A 41 -10.32 0.83 -7.46
CA CYS A 41 -9.71 -0.26 -6.71
C CYS A 41 -8.56 -0.87 -7.53
N ARG A 42 -7.44 -1.18 -6.88
CA ARG A 42 -6.31 -1.88 -7.51
C ARG A 42 -5.75 -2.93 -6.56
N GLN A 43 -5.51 -4.12 -7.09
CA GLN A 43 -4.79 -5.17 -6.39
C GLN A 43 -3.28 -5.03 -6.67
N LEU A 44 -2.49 -5.18 -5.62
CA LEU A 44 -1.03 -5.13 -5.62
C LEU A 44 -0.50 -6.35 -4.88
N ASP A 45 0.69 -6.80 -5.25
CA ASP A 45 1.28 -8.07 -4.79
C ASP A 45 2.20 -7.93 -3.57
N SER A 46 2.52 -6.69 -3.18
CA SER A 46 3.48 -6.41 -2.12
C SER A 46 3.24 -5.05 -1.48
N LEU A 47 3.71 -4.86 -0.24
CA LEU A 47 3.70 -3.56 0.43
C LEU A 47 4.55 -2.53 -0.32
N GLU A 48 5.65 -2.96 -0.94
CA GLU A 48 6.50 -2.07 -1.74
C GLU A 48 5.73 -1.53 -2.96
N ALA A 49 4.97 -2.39 -3.65
CA ALA A 49 4.10 -1.95 -4.73
C ALA A 49 3.01 -0.97 -4.25
N VAL A 50 2.50 -1.14 -3.03
CA VAL A 50 1.56 -0.17 -2.39
C VAL A 50 2.24 1.17 -2.17
N GLU A 51 3.47 1.18 -1.64
CA GLU A 51 4.22 2.41 -1.39
C GLU A 51 4.51 3.17 -2.68
N GLN A 52 5.02 2.50 -3.71
CA GLN A 52 5.28 3.09 -5.03
C GLN A 52 4.00 3.62 -5.67
N TRP A 53 2.90 2.86 -5.58
CA TRP A 53 1.61 3.32 -6.07
C TRP A 53 1.12 4.55 -5.32
N LEU A 54 1.29 4.59 -4.00
CA LEU A 54 0.90 5.71 -3.16
C LEU A 54 1.67 7.00 -3.53
N GLU A 55 2.96 6.88 -3.82
CA GLU A 55 3.78 8.00 -4.28
C GLU A 55 3.28 8.56 -5.62
N MET A 56 2.95 7.68 -6.58
CA MET A 56 2.40 8.09 -7.87
C MET A 56 1.06 8.82 -7.73
N VAL A 57 0.13 8.34 -6.89
CA VAL A 57 -1.20 8.96 -6.77
C VAL A 57 -1.22 10.21 -5.88
N THR A 58 -0.25 10.35 -4.98
CA THR A 58 -0.15 11.54 -4.12
C THR A 58 0.78 12.61 -4.69
N GLY A 59 1.58 12.28 -5.72
CA GLY A 59 2.59 13.18 -6.28
C GLY A 59 3.73 13.50 -5.30
N LYS A 60 3.85 12.74 -4.20
CA LYS A 60 4.91 12.89 -3.21
C LYS A 60 5.91 11.77 -3.42
N ALA A 61 7.10 12.10 -3.95
CA ALA A 61 8.23 11.19 -3.87
C ALA A 61 8.61 11.03 -2.39
N VAL A 62 8.85 9.80 -1.93
CA VAL A 62 9.59 9.62 -0.68
C VAL A 62 11.00 10.09 -0.97
N GLU A 63 11.43 11.19 -0.36
CA GLU A 63 12.87 11.45 -0.22
C GLU A 63 13.44 10.21 0.46
N ALA A 64 14.20 9.42 -0.31
CA ALA A 64 14.94 8.31 0.26
C ALA A 64 15.74 8.88 1.43
N ALA A 65 15.44 8.41 2.64
CA ALA A 65 16.20 8.76 3.82
C ALA A 65 17.66 8.39 3.51
N ALA A 66 18.44 9.40 3.18
CA ALA A 66 19.86 9.30 2.90
C ALA A 66 20.52 8.79 4.19
N ALA A 67 21.00 7.55 4.11
CA ALA A 67 21.94 6.98 5.06
C ALA A 67 23.36 7.24 4.58
#